data_AF-A0AA96TZ74-F1
#
_entry.id   AF-A0AA96TZ74-F1
#
_cell.length_a   1.000
_cell.length_b   1.000
_cell.length_c   1.000
_cell.angle_alpha   90.00
_cell.angle_beta   90.00
_cell.angle_gamma   90.00
#
_symmetry.space_group_name_H-M   'P 1'
#
loop_
_entity.id
_entity.type
_entity.pdbx_description
1 polymer ?
#
loop_
_entity_poly.entity_id
_entity_poly.type
_entity_poly.pdbx_seq_one_letter_code
_entity_poly.pdbx_strand_id
1 'polypeptide(L)'
;MDKDLKHSIDFINNKAGKKTGFSLPENYFEEMEEAFFSSETTVVISKENTFKTPANYFDTVEENILTKLKAAPKEVKVISLYKRVLDFIPVAAAASVLLFIGLHYITTSNKDSFNTITQADIASWYENGYGDTDTNELAIALESSDFEDNILPSMDAKHLEDYLNTIDNSTLINEIQ
;
A
#
# COMPACT_ATOMS: atom_id res chain seq x y z
N MET A 1 18.65 12.70 -25.88
CA MET A 1 17.20 12.45 -25.88
C MET A 1 16.99 11.09 -26.54
N ASP A 2 17.03 10.04 -25.74
CA ASP A 2 16.76 8.68 -26.21
C ASP A 2 15.25 8.55 -26.38
N LYS A 3 14.79 8.24 -27.58
CA LYS A 3 13.38 7.91 -27.82
C LYS A 3 13.28 6.40 -27.69
N ASP A 4 13.00 5.92 -26.48
CA ASP A 4 12.71 4.51 -26.28
C ASP A 4 11.56 4.10 -27.21
N LEU A 5 11.85 3.20 -28.15
CA LEU A 5 10.89 2.64 -29.08
C LEU A 5 9.84 1.88 -28.25
N LYS A 6 8.67 2.48 -28.08
CA LYS A 6 7.55 2.02 -27.24
C LYS A 6 7.06 0.59 -27.57
N HIS A 7 7.55 0.00 -28.65
CA HIS A 7 7.20 -1.33 -29.16
C HIS A 7 8.41 -2.28 -29.27
N SER A 8 9.60 -1.89 -28.78
CA SER A 8 10.76 -2.81 -28.72
C SER A 8 10.51 -3.93 -27.69
N ILE A 9 11.02 -5.13 -27.98
CA ILE A 9 11.04 -6.27 -27.06
C ILE A 9 11.64 -5.84 -25.70
N ASP A 10 12.68 -5.00 -25.72
CA ASP A 10 13.35 -4.51 -24.52
C ASP A 10 12.43 -3.62 -23.67
N PHE A 11 11.64 -2.75 -24.32
CA PHE A 11 10.68 -1.87 -23.66
C PHE A 11 9.53 -2.67 -23.02
N ILE A 12 9.01 -3.68 -23.73
CA ILE A 12 7.94 -4.55 -23.24
C ILE A 12 8.44 -5.38 -22.05
N ASN A 13 9.64 -5.95 -22.13
CA ASN A 13 10.23 -6.76 -21.06
C ASN A 13 10.54 -5.95 -19.80
N ASN A 14 10.97 -4.69 -19.96
CA ASN A 14 11.18 -3.77 -18.85
C ASN A 14 9.84 -3.43 -18.17
N LYS A 15 8.78 -3.17 -18.94
CA LYS A 15 7.50 -2.70 -18.42
C LYS A 15 6.58 -3.80 -17.89
N ALA A 16 6.54 -4.97 -18.53
CA ALA A 16 5.65 -6.08 -18.15
C ALA A 16 6.31 -7.10 -17.18
N GLY A 17 7.64 -7.00 -16.98
CA GLY A 17 8.42 -7.94 -16.19
C GLY A 17 8.77 -9.21 -16.96
N LYS A 18 10.02 -9.70 -16.81
CA LYS A 18 10.59 -10.85 -17.55
C LYS A 18 9.90 -12.20 -17.32
N LYS A 19 8.89 -12.27 -16.46
CA LYS A 19 8.23 -13.53 -16.06
C LYS A 19 6.73 -13.46 -16.31
N THR A 20 6.34 -13.37 -17.58
CA THR A 20 5.01 -13.89 -17.93
C THR A 20 5.10 -15.40 -17.76
N GLY A 21 4.19 -16.03 -17.02
CA GLY A 21 4.18 -17.48 -16.81
C GLY A 21 3.92 -18.30 -18.08
N PHE A 22 3.99 -17.67 -19.24
CA PHE A 22 3.80 -18.21 -20.55
C PHE A 22 5.15 -18.22 -21.26
N SER A 23 5.62 -19.40 -21.62
CA SER A 23 6.81 -19.60 -22.44
C SER A 23 6.36 -20.33 -23.70
N LEU A 24 6.86 -19.87 -24.84
CA LEU A 24 6.65 -20.58 -26.10
C LEU A 24 7.68 -21.71 -26.19
N PRO A 25 7.34 -22.83 -26.84
CA PRO A 25 8.32 -23.84 -27.22
C PRO A 25 9.47 -23.24 -28.04
N GLU A 26 10.64 -23.84 -27.92
CA GLU A 26 11.78 -23.51 -28.77
C GLU A 26 11.38 -23.66 -30.25
N ASN A 27 11.80 -22.71 -31.08
CA ASN A 27 11.50 -22.65 -32.52
C ASN A 27 10.00 -22.58 -32.91
N TYR A 28 9.09 -22.24 -31.99
CA TYR A 28 7.64 -22.19 -32.26
C TYR A 28 7.29 -21.43 -33.55
N PHE A 29 7.85 -20.24 -33.77
CA PHE A 29 7.55 -19.44 -34.95
C PHE A 29 8.31 -19.88 -36.21
N GLU A 30 9.47 -20.50 -36.05
CA GLU A 30 10.31 -20.99 -37.16
C GLU A 30 9.68 -22.26 -37.75
N GLU A 31 9.18 -23.15 -36.89
CA GLU A 31 8.52 -24.39 -37.30
C GLU A 31 7.03 -24.20 -37.65
N MET A 32 6.39 -23.10 -37.21
CA MET A 32 4.97 -22.84 -37.48
C MET A 32 4.67 -22.78 -38.98
N GLU A 33 5.52 -22.08 -39.73
CA GLU A 33 5.33 -21.90 -41.17
C GLU A 33 5.48 -23.25 -41.89
N GLU A 34 6.53 -24.01 -41.56
CA GLU A 34 6.77 -25.33 -42.11
C GLU A 34 5.67 -26.34 -41.70
N ALA A 35 5.18 -26.30 -40.46
CA ALA A 35 4.05 -27.13 -39.99
C ALA A 35 2.74 -26.79 -40.72
N PHE A 36 2.49 -25.50 -40.99
CA PHE A 36 1.30 -25.07 -41.71
C PHE A 36 1.34 -25.50 -43.17
N PHE A 37 2.48 -25.34 -43.86
CA PHE A 37 2.60 -25.70 -45.28
C PHE A 37 2.91 -27.18 -45.54
N SER A 38 3.55 -27.89 -44.59
CA SER A 38 3.65 -29.37 -44.64
C SER A 38 2.30 -30.04 -44.47
N SER A 39 1.32 -29.33 -43.90
CA SER A 39 -0.08 -29.70 -43.94
C SER A 39 -0.77 -29.37 -45.28
N GLU A 40 -0.04 -29.52 -46.41
CA GLU A 40 -0.60 -29.88 -47.73
C GLU A 40 -1.31 -31.26 -47.70
N THR A 41 -1.98 -31.58 -46.60
CA THR A 41 -3.19 -32.39 -46.68
C THR A 41 -4.18 -31.50 -47.42
N THR A 42 -4.17 -31.59 -48.74
CA THR A 42 -5.42 -31.68 -49.48
C THR A 42 -6.24 -32.72 -48.71
N VAL A 43 -7.01 -32.25 -47.74
CA VAL A 43 -8.11 -33.02 -47.18
C VAL A 43 -8.93 -33.21 -48.43
N VAL A 44 -8.78 -34.36 -49.06
CA VAL A 44 -9.70 -34.83 -50.07
C VAL A 44 -10.99 -34.90 -49.27
N ILE A 45 -11.74 -33.80 -49.28
CA ILE A 45 -13.07 -33.72 -48.71
C ILE A 45 -13.81 -34.73 -49.56
N SER A 46 -13.86 -35.96 -49.08
CA SER A 46 -14.55 -37.03 -49.76
C SER A 46 -15.94 -36.48 -50.04
N LYS A 47 -16.35 -36.55 -51.31
CA LYS A 47 -17.71 -36.17 -51.71
C LYS A 47 -18.78 -36.99 -51.00
N GLU A 48 -18.38 -38.09 -50.36
CA GLU A 48 -19.20 -38.79 -49.39
C GLU A 48 -19.39 -37.92 -48.16
N ASN A 49 -20.64 -37.49 -47.93
CA ASN A 49 -21.08 -36.84 -46.70
C ASN A 49 -20.70 -37.73 -45.49
N THR A 50 -19.51 -37.54 -44.93
CA THR A 50 -19.02 -38.21 -43.72
C THR A 50 -19.69 -37.66 -42.47
N PHE A 51 -20.28 -36.47 -42.55
CA PHE A 51 -21.13 -35.89 -41.52
C PHE A 51 -22.59 -36.31 -41.75
N LYS A 52 -22.91 -37.54 -41.34
CA LYS A 52 -24.31 -38.00 -41.26
C LYS A 52 -24.82 -37.76 -39.85
N THR A 53 -25.99 -37.16 -39.73
CA THR A 53 -26.70 -37.13 -38.45
C THR A 53 -27.15 -38.55 -38.08
N PRO A 54 -27.29 -38.87 -36.79
CA PRO A 54 -27.92 -40.11 -36.36
C PRO A 54 -29.29 -40.30 -37.02
N ALA A 55 -29.68 -41.56 -37.23
CA ALA A 55 -31.01 -41.87 -37.73
C ALA A 55 -32.08 -41.24 -36.83
N ASN A 56 -33.09 -40.63 -37.44
CA ASN A 56 -34.22 -39.98 -36.77
C ASN A 56 -33.86 -38.82 -35.82
N TYR A 57 -32.69 -38.19 -36.00
CA TYR A 57 -32.30 -37.02 -35.21
C TYR A 57 -33.34 -35.90 -35.31
N PHE A 58 -33.71 -35.52 -36.53
CA PHE A 58 -34.67 -34.44 -36.76
C PHE A 58 -36.11 -34.81 -36.40
N ASP A 59 -36.44 -36.11 -36.34
CA ASP A 59 -37.77 -36.57 -35.93
C ASP A 59 -37.94 -36.55 -34.41
N THR A 60 -36.84 -36.72 -33.66
CA THR A 60 -36.88 -36.84 -32.17
C THR A 60 -36.41 -35.58 -31.45
N VAL A 61 -35.69 -34.68 -32.12
CA VAL A 61 -35.10 -33.49 -31.49
C VAL A 61 -36.14 -32.57 -30.87
N GLU A 62 -37.28 -32.37 -31.54
CA GLU A 62 -38.36 -31.52 -31.03
C GLU A 62 -38.95 -32.09 -29.73
N GLU A 63 -39.31 -33.37 -29.73
CA GLU A 63 -39.85 -34.06 -28.56
C GLU A 63 -38.85 -34.08 -27.40
N ASN A 64 -37.58 -34.33 -27.69
CA ASN A 64 -36.49 -34.31 -26.69
C ASN A 64 -36.30 -32.93 -26.05
N ILE A 65 -36.44 -31.84 -26.81
CA ILE A 65 -36.38 -30.48 -26.28
C ILE A 65 -37.61 -30.20 -25.40
N LEU A 66 -38.81 -30.49 -25.91
CA LEU A 66 -40.05 -30.24 -25.19
C LEU A 66 -40.16 -31.05 -23.88
N THR A 67 -39.70 -32.30 -23.87
CA THR A 67 -39.66 -33.12 -22.65
C THR A 67 -38.68 -32.57 -21.61
N LYS A 68 -37.51 -32.08 -22.03
CA LYS A 68 -36.55 -31.41 -21.13
C LYS A 68 -37.07 -30.08 -20.57
N LEU A 69 -37.88 -29.35 -21.34
CA LEU A 69 -38.50 -28.09 -20.89
C LEU A 69 -39.73 -28.32 -20.01
N LYS A 70 -40.47 -29.42 -20.22
CA LYS A 70 -41.63 -29.81 -19.40
C LYS A 70 -41.24 -30.51 -18.10
N ALA A 71 -39.98 -30.90 -17.93
CA ALA A 71 -39.48 -31.36 -16.63
C ALA A 71 -39.78 -30.26 -15.61
N ALA A 72 -40.66 -30.59 -14.66
CA ALA A 72 -41.28 -29.64 -13.74
C ALA A 72 -40.26 -28.64 -13.18
N PRO A 73 -40.65 -27.35 -13.02
CA PRO A 73 -39.77 -26.36 -12.42
C PRO A 73 -39.29 -26.91 -11.10
N LYS A 74 -38.00 -27.27 -11.03
CA LYS A 74 -37.34 -27.67 -9.80
C LYS A 74 -37.62 -26.53 -8.83
N GLU A 75 -38.41 -26.78 -7.79
CA GLU A 75 -38.73 -25.77 -6.78
C GLU A 75 -37.43 -25.37 -6.09
N VAL A 76 -36.75 -24.39 -6.66
CA VAL A 76 -35.58 -23.77 -6.05
C VAL A 76 -36.14 -22.99 -4.88
N LYS A 77 -35.78 -23.42 -3.67
CA LYS A 77 -36.16 -22.74 -2.43
C LYS A 77 -35.60 -21.31 -2.44
N VAL A 78 -36.39 -20.35 -2.90
CA VAL A 78 -36.06 -18.93 -2.84
C VAL A 78 -36.17 -18.47 -1.40
N ILE A 79 -35.05 -18.03 -0.83
CA ILE A 79 -35.04 -17.41 0.50
C ILE A 79 -35.17 -15.90 0.35
N SER A 80 -36.17 -15.30 0.98
CA SER A 80 -36.35 -13.84 0.99
C SER A 80 -35.34 -13.20 1.95
N LEU A 81 -34.34 -12.49 1.43
CA LEU A 81 -33.29 -11.83 2.23
C LEU A 81 -33.83 -10.71 3.15
N TYR A 82 -35.00 -10.15 2.81
CA TYR A 82 -35.62 -9.04 3.55
C TYR A 82 -35.89 -9.35 5.03
N LYS A 83 -36.37 -10.57 5.33
CA LYS A 83 -36.67 -10.97 6.72
C LYS A 83 -35.42 -10.98 7.59
N ARG A 84 -34.32 -11.47 7.04
CA ARG A 84 -33.04 -11.52 7.75
C ARG A 84 -32.49 -10.12 8.03
N VAL A 85 -32.62 -9.19 7.08
CA VAL A 85 -32.21 -7.80 7.28
C VAL A 85 -33.05 -7.14 8.37
N LEU A 86 -34.38 -7.38 8.37
CA LEU A 86 -35.29 -6.82 9.37
C LEU A 86 -34.90 -7.22 10.81
N ASP A 87 -34.49 -8.47 11.02
CA ASP A 87 -34.10 -8.99 12.33
C ASP A 87 -32.78 -8.36 12.86
N PHE A 88 -31.92 -7.86 11.97
CA PHE A 88 -30.65 -7.21 12.34
C PHE A 88 -30.76 -5.69 12.54
N ILE A 89 -31.88 -5.06 12.18
CA ILE A 89 -32.11 -3.61 12.39
C ILE A 89 -31.92 -3.18 13.86
N PRO A 90 -32.51 -3.84 14.87
CA PRO A 90 -32.35 -3.39 16.26
C PRO A 90 -30.91 -3.54 16.77
N VAL A 91 -30.19 -4.57 16.33
CA VAL A 91 -28.79 -4.80 16.68
C VAL A 91 -27.89 -3.73 16.07
N ALA A 92 -28.10 -3.41 14.80
CA ALA A 92 -27.36 -2.35 14.11
C ALA A 92 -27.61 -0.98 14.77
N ALA A 93 -28.86 -0.66 15.10
CA ALA A 93 -29.20 0.59 15.78
C ALA A 93 -28.52 0.71 17.16
N ALA A 94 -28.56 -0.34 17.98
CA ALA A 94 -27.88 -0.35 19.28
C ALA A 94 -26.35 -0.19 19.14
N ALA A 95 -25.73 -0.89 18.18
CA ALA A 95 -24.31 -0.76 17.90
C ALA A 95 -23.93 0.64 17.44
N SER A 96 -24.74 1.28 16.59
CA SER A 96 -24.52 2.66 16.15
C SER A 96 -24.62 3.66 17.30
N VAL A 97 -25.56 3.47 18.23
CA VAL A 97 -25.69 4.33 19.42
C VAL A 97 -24.50 4.15 20.36
N LEU A 98 -24.06 2.91 20.62
CA LEU A 98 -22.88 2.64 21.44
C LEU A 98 -21.61 3.21 20.81
N LEU A 99 -21.44 3.07 19.50
CA LEU A 99 -20.33 3.64 18.76
C LEU A 99 -20.35 5.17 18.84
N PHE A 100 -21.50 5.80 18.65
CA PHE A 100 -21.64 7.25 18.73
C PHE A 100 -21.25 7.79 20.12
N ILE A 101 -21.73 7.14 21.19
CA ILE A 101 -21.41 7.51 22.57
C ILE A 101 -19.92 7.27 22.87
N GLY A 102 -19.39 6.11 22.49
CA GLY A 102 -17.98 5.76 22.69
C GLY A 102 -17.03 6.71 21.96
N LEU A 103 -17.35 7.05 20.71
CA LEU A 103 -16.56 7.98 19.91
C LEU A 103 -16.63 9.40 20.49
N HIS A 104 -17.80 9.85 20.92
CA HIS A 104 -17.98 11.16 21.55
C HIS A 104 -17.15 11.32 22.84
N TYR A 105 -17.10 10.27 23.67
CA TYR A 105 -16.30 10.26 24.90
C TYR A 105 -14.80 10.32 24.61
N ILE A 106 -14.31 9.56 23.62
CA ILE A 106 -12.88 9.55 23.24
C ILE A 106 -12.47 10.91 22.64
N THR A 107 -13.30 11.48 21.76
CA THR A 107 -12.98 12.76 21.10
C THR A 107 -13.07 13.96 22.06
N THR A 108 -13.91 13.90 23.10
CA THR A 108 -14.09 15.03 24.04
C THR A 108 -13.13 14.99 25.23
N SER A 109 -12.72 13.80 25.67
CA SER A 109 -11.86 13.62 26.86
C SER A 109 -10.39 14.02 26.62
N ASN A 110 -9.90 13.97 25.38
CA ASN A 110 -8.52 14.30 25.06
C ASN A 110 -8.36 15.78 24.68
N LYS A 111 -8.73 16.68 25.59
CA LYS A 111 -8.30 18.07 25.55
C LYS A 111 -7.20 18.28 26.58
N ASP A 112 -6.11 17.51 26.45
CA ASP A 112 -4.90 17.76 27.21
C ASP A 112 -4.40 19.14 26.84
N SER A 113 -4.69 20.11 27.71
CA SER A 113 -4.26 21.49 27.53
C SER A 113 -2.81 21.57 28.00
N PHE A 114 -1.89 21.98 27.13
CA PHE A 114 -0.49 22.26 27.47
C PHE A 114 -0.29 23.19 28.68
N ASN A 115 -1.35 23.91 29.07
CA ASN A 115 -1.42 24.76 30.26
C ASN A 115 -1.31 24.02 31.61
N THR A 116 -1.39 22.68 31.63
CA THR A 116 -1.21 21.89 32.87
C THR A 116 0.21 21.36 33.06
N ILE A 117 1.08 21.53 32.05
CA ILE A 117 2.47 21.09 32.14
C ILE A 117 3.22 22.06 33.06
N THR A 118 3.82 21.53 34.13
CA THR A 118 4.62 22.32 35.05
C THR A 118 6.10 22.30 34.65
N GLN A 119 6.88 23.27 35.16
CA GLN A 119 8.33 23.28 34.96
C GLN A 119 9.01 22.01 35.52
N ALA A 120 8.48 21.44 36.60
CA ALA A 120 8.98 20.18 37.15
C ALA A 120 8.74 18.99 36.21
N ASP A 121 7.62 18.98 35.48
CA ASP A 121 7.34 17.95 34.48
C ASP A 121 8.29 18.08 33.28
N ILE A 122 8.58 19.30 32.83
CA ILE A 122 9.53 19.57 31.74
C ILE A 122 10.95 19.15 32.15
N ALA A 123 11.37 19.51 33.36
CA ALA A 123 12.68 19.13 33.88
C ALA A 123 12.84 17.62 33.99
N SER A 124 11.82 16.94 34.52
CA SER A 124 11.77 15.47 34.58
C SER A 124 11.82 14.84 33.18
N TRP A 125 11.09 15.40 32.21
CA TRP A 125 11.10 14.91 30.83
C TRP A 125 12.50 14.99 30.18
N TYR A 126 13.22 16.09 30.41
CA TYR A 126 14.59 16.25 29.93
C TYR A 126 15.58 15.32 30.67
N GLU A 127 15.50 15.24 32.00
CA GLU A 127 16.40 14.42 32.83
C GLU A 127 16.25 12.91 32.58
N ASN A 128 15.04 12.45 32.22
CA ASN A 128 14.79 11.08 31.80
C ASN A 128 15.26 10.78 30.37
N GLY A 129 15.89 11.73 29.68
CA GLY A 129 16.47 11.55 28.34
C GLY A 129 15.44 11.53 27.21
N TYR A 130 14.24 12.06 27.43
CA TYR A 130 13.22 12.18 26.38
C TYR A 130 13.31 13.49 25.60
N GLY A 131 14.00 14.48 26.13
CA GLY A 131 14.33 15.72 25.45
C GLY A 131 15.76 15.74 24.96
N ASP A 132 15.96 16.10 23.69
CA ASP A 132 17.26 16.45 23.13
C ASP A 132 17.26 17.96 22.85
N THR A 133 18.40 18.61 23.08
CA THR A 133 18.55 20.05 22.88
C THR A 133 19.48 20.28 21.70
N ASP A 134 18.91 20.67 20.56
CA ASP A 134 19.71 21.11 19.42
C ASP A 134 20.29 22.51 19.69
N THR A 135 21.62 22.62 19.60
CA THR A 135 22.34 23.85 19.91
C THR A 135 22.00 24.99 18.96
N ASN A 136 21.60 24.69 17.72
CA ASN A 136 21.19 25.70 16.74
C ASN A 136 19.78 26.21 17.04
N GLU A 137 18.88 25.34 17.50
CA GLU A 137 17.55 25.74 17.96
C GLU A 137 17.64 26.64 19.20
N LEU A 138 18.50 26.30 20.16
CA LEU A 138 18.78 27.15 21.32
C LEU A 138 19.38 28.51 20.93
N ALA A 139 20.27 28.55 19.93
CA ALA A 139 20.86 29.79 19.43
C ALA A 139 19.85 30.71 18.71
N ILE A 140 18.76 30.15 18.19
CA ILE A 140 17.64 30.92 17.61
C ILE A 140 16.68 31.40 18.71
N ALA A 141 16.51 30.61 19.77
CA ALA A 141 15.63 30.92 20.89
C ALA A 141 16.23 31.96 21.86
N LEU A 142 17.55 31.98 22.03
CA LEU A 142 18.26 32.96 22.86
C LEU A 142 18.53 34.23 22.05
N GLU A 143 17.95 35.34 22.46
CA GLU A 143 18.23 36.65 21.86
C GLU A 143 19.39 37.33 22.61
N SER A 144 20.14 38.21 21.92
CA SER A 144 21.24 38.94 22.55
C SER A 144 20.80 39.84 23.72
N SER A 145 19.51 40.15 23.80
CA SER A 145 18.82 40.89 24.86
C SER A 145 18.55 40.05 26.11
N ASP A 146 18.49 38.71 25.98
CA ASP A 146 18.33 37.77 27.11
C ASP A 146 19.63 37.64 27.92
N PHE A 147 20.73 38.10 27.33
CA PHE A 147 22.03 38.18 27.96
C PHE A 147 22.18 39.54 28.67
N GLU A 148 21.92 39.59 29.97
CA GLU A 148 22.31 40.77 30.76
C GLU A 148 23.84 40.96 30.69
N ASP A 149 24.28 42.20 30.46
CA ASP A 149 25.69 42.60 30.43
C ASP A 149 26.39 42.08 31.70
N ASN A 150 27.20 41.03 31.53
CA ASN A 150 27.97 40.23 32.51
C ASN A 150 27.44 38.81 32.83
N ILE A 151 27.42 37.93 31.81
CA ILE A 151 27.36 36.46 31.99
C ILE A 151 28.73 35.85 32.36
N LEU A 152 29.73 36.67 32.63
CA LEU A 152 30.97 36.23 33.29
C LEU A 152 30.84 36.57 34.78
N PRO A 153 30.17 35.73 35.59
CA PRO A 153 30.08 35.98 37.03
C PRO A 153 31.47 35.78 37.61
N SER A 154 32.20 36.86 37.87
CA SER A 154 33.48 36.90 38.62
C SER A 154 34.26 35.58 38.64
N MET A 155 34.49 34.96 37.47
CA MET A 155 35.04 33.61 37.46
C MET A 155 36.48 33.77 37.91
N ASP A 156 36.82 33.19 39.07
CA ASP A 156 38.14 33.35 39.65
C ASP A 156 39.17 32.95 38.59
N ALA A 157 40.22 33.76 38.43
CA ALA A 157 41.19 33.61 37.34
C ALA A 157 41.78 32.19 37.30
N LYS A 158 41.83 31.52 38.45
CA LYS A 158 42.22 30.11 38.60
C LYS A 158 41.32 29.12 37.85
N HIS A 159 40.01 29.31 37.90
CA HIS A 159 39.05 28.43 37.21
C HIS A 159 39.08 28.66 35.69
N LEU A 160 39.35 29.90 35.26
CA LEU A 160 39.59 30.23 33.86
C LEU A 160 40.89 29.60 33.34
N GLU A 161 41.96 29.65 34.13
CA GLU A 161 43.23 29.04 33.78
C GLU A 161 43.12 27.52 33.65
N ASP A 162 42.41 26.86 34.57
CA ASP A 162 42.19 25.42 34.51
C ASP A 162 41.38 25.02 33.26
N TYR A 163 40.31 25.78 32.94
CA TYR A 163 39.54 25.58 31.72
C TYR A 163 40.36 25.78 30.45
N LEU A 164 41.14 26.85 30.37
CA LEU A 164 42.02 27.11 29.22
C LEU A 164 43.08 26.03 29.04
N ASN A 165 43.58 25.44 30.12
CA ASN A 165 44.53 24.32 30.07
C ASN A 165 43.87 22.99 29.67
N THR A 166 42.55 22.85 29.84
CA THR A 166 41.80 21.68 29.33
C THR A 166 41.46 21.79 27.85
N ILE A 167 41.52 22.98 27.26
CA ILE A 167 41.35 23.17 25.82
C ILE A 167 42.67 22.85 25.12
N ASP A 168 42.63 21.96 24.15
CA ASP A 168 43.80 21.67 23.30
C ASP A 168 44.12 22.91 22.45
N ASN A 169 45.26 23.55 22.71
CA ASN A 169 45.73 24.76 22.03
C ASN A 169 45.79 24.62 20.50
N SER A 170 45.83 23.41 19.96
CA SER A 170 45.75 23.19 18.51
C SER A 170 44.41 23.61 17.90
N THR A 171 43.33 23.55 18.70
CA THR A 171 41.98 23.95 18.30
C THR A 171 41.85 25.47 18.22
N LEU A 172 42.44 26.19 19.18
CA LEU A 172 42.38 27.66 19.27
C LEU A 172 43.18 28.35 18.15
N ILE A 173 44.29 27.75 17.69
CA ILE A 173 45.11 28.32 16.61
C ILE A 173 44.45 28.16 15.23
N ASN A 174 43.63 27.12 15.04
CA ASN A 174 42.92 26.87 13.77
C ASN A 174 41.71 27.79 13.55
N GLU A 175 41.17 28.45 14.59
CA GLU A 175 40.06 29.40 14.46
C GLU A 175 40.51 30.85 14.19
N ILE A 176 41.80 31.15 14.32
CA ILE A 176 42.35 32.51 14.13
C ILE A 176 42.85 32.73 12.68
N GLN A 177 42.80 31.71 11.82
CA GLN A 177 43.18 31.78 10.41
C GLN A 177 41.97 31.69 9.48
#